data_AF-A0A812JUB8-F1
#
_entry.id   AF-A0A812JUB8-F1
#
_cell.length_a   1.000
_cell.length_b   1.000
_cell.length_c   1.000
_cell.angle_alpha   90.00
_cell.angle_beta   90.00
_cell.angle_gamma   90.00
#
_symmetry.space_group_name_H-M   'P 1'
#
loop_
_entity.id
_entity.type
_entity.pdbx_description
1 polymer ?
#
loop_
_entity_poly.entity_id
_entity_poly.type
_entity_poly.pdbx_seq_one_letter_code
_entity_poly.pdbx_strand_id
1 'polypeptide(L)'
;GVEVRACTAQEDKKMAVDRFMRYAGLLWLASLPGIWGDGGVKTLEEESLDREIRAAYMAWFFKRCCAWGTWVLFGGMLYSNCRTARPLPTELRRQSRSTFAFGLCECCHHCETSCWAFWFPLTVWLSFLWAFSRLGLGIAFATTVLLDLEAPGPYLWLMLAGKYVQVWHRQHLRKKFHLDHSNCRTITEDACVWCFCVPCAAMQEALQVGFVEGLPLTAPLTDAPAPPSQQELVGAAVRVDGRQAFLQA
;
A
#
# COMPACT_ATOMS: atom_id res chain seq x y z
N GLY A 1 22.56 -11.14 38.17
CA GLY A 1 21.54 -10.35 37.47
C GLY A 1 22.24 -9.33 36.62
N VAL A 2 22.22 -9.51 35.30
CA VAL A 2 22.68 -8.51 34.34
C VAL A 2 21.61 -8.43 33.27
N GLU A 3 20.83 -7.36 33.33
CA GLU A 3 19.76 -7.05 32.40
C GLU A 3 20.40 -6.42 31.15
N VAL A 4 20.58 -7.23 30.10
CA VAL A 4 21.19 -6.80 28.85
C VAL A 4 20.16 -5.99 28.06
N ARG A 5 20.39 -4.68 27.97
CA ARG A 5 19.56 -3.70 27.25
C ARG A 5 19.38 -4.05 25.78
N ALA A 6 18.15 -4.39 25.39
CA ALA A 6 17.71 -4.52 24.00
C ALA A 6 17.33 -3.17 23.34
N CYS A 7 17.78 -2.03 23.85
CA CYS A 7 17.34 -0.69 23.39
C CYS A 7 18.03 -0.15 22.13
N THR A 8 19.16 -0.71 21.67
CA THR A 8 19.97 -0.07 20.62
C THR A 8 19.35 -0.14 19.22
N ALA A 9 18.65 -1.22 18.89
CA ALA A 9 18.08 -1.39 17.54
C ALA A 9 16.90 -0.44 17.25
N GLN A 10 16.20 0.05 18.28
CA GLN A 10 15.04 0.93 18.09
C GLN A 10 15.45 2.41 17.95
N GLU A 11 16.52 2.83 18.62
CA GLU A 11 17.07 4.18 18.48
C GLU A 11 17.73 4.39 17.12
N ASP A 12 18.44 3.38 16.60
CA ASP A 12 19.05 3.42 15.26
C ASP A 12 17.99 3.58 14.14
N LYS A 13 16.85 2.89 14.28
CA LYS A 13 15.71 3.03 13.34
C LYS A 13 15.14 4.44 13.36
N LYS A 14 14.96 5.03 14.55
CA LYS A 14 14.39 6.38 14.69
C LYS A 14 15.31 7.45 14.07
N MET A 15 16.62 7.29 14.23
CA MET A 15 17.62 8.19 13.67
C MET A 15 17.71 8.11 12.14
N ALA A 16 17.51 6.92 11.56
CA ALA A 16 17.45 6.74 10.11
C ALA A 16 16.23 7.44 9.50
N VAL A 17 15.07 7.38 10.17
CA VAL A 17 13.84 8.03 9.73
C VAL A 17 13.98 9.56 9.76
N ASP A 18 14.55 10.16 10.81
CA ASP A 18 14.68 11.63 10.88
C ASP A 18 15.61 12.19 9.78
N ARG A 19 16.74 11.52 9.51
CA ARG A 19 17.63 11.90 8.42
C ARG A 19 16.93 11.81 7.06
N PHE A 20 16.14 10.76 6.85
CA PHE A 20 15.36 10.58 5.64
C PHE A 20 14.37 11.72 5.40
N MET A 21 13.61 12.14 6.41
CA MET A 21 12.61 13.21 6.27
C MET A 21 13.24 14.54 5.83
N ARG A 22 14.45 14.84 6.30
CA ARG A 22 15.18 16.04 5.89
C ARG A 22 15.63 15.99 4.42
N TYR A 23 16.15 14.85 3.97
CA TYR A 23 16.57 14.68 2.57
C TYR A 23 15.38 14.71 1.59
N ALA A 24 14.25 14.10 1.97
CA ALA A 24 13.03 14.12 1.16
C ALA A 24 12.48 15.55 0.99
N GLY A 25 12.48 16.36 2.05
CA GLY A 25 12.08 17.76 2.00
C GLY A 25 12.95 18.60 1.06
N LEU A 26 14.28 18.40 1.10
CA LEU A 26 15.21 19.13 0.22
C LEU A 26 15.04 18.75 -1.25
N LEU A 27 14.84 17.47 -1.57
CA LEU A 27 14.58 16.99 -2.93
C LEU A 27 13.24 17.48 -3.48
N TRP A 28 12.22 17.56 -2.63
CA TRP A 28 10.92 18.12 -3.02
C TRP A 28 11.02 19.61 -3.33
N LEU A 29 11.70 20.40 -2.50
CA LEU A 29 11.92 21.83 -2.75
C LEU A 29 12.72 22.08 -4.05
N ALA A 30 13.71 21.25 -4.35
CA ALA A 30 14.50 21.34 -5.58
C ALA A 30 13.69 21.04 -6.86
N SER A 31 12.45 20.56 -6.73
CA SER A 31 11.60 20.14 -7.85
C SER A 31 10.48 21.10 -8.19
N LEU A 32 10.37 22.23 -7.48
CA LEU A 32 9.37 23.26 -7.74
C LEU A 32 9.79 24.15 -8.94
N PRO A 33 8.92 24.32 -9.96
CA PRO A 33 9.20 25.21 -11.08
C PRO A 33 9.08 26.68 -10.65
N GLY A 34 10.08 27.52 -10.95
CA GLY A 34 10.01 28.97 -10.68
C GLY A 34 11.29 29.74 -10.39
N ILE A 35 12.50 29.22 -10.64
CA ILE A 35 13.76 29.94 -10.34
C ILE A 35 14.45 30.53 -11.59
N TRP A 36 13.93 30.32 -12.80
CA TRP A 36 14.58 30.81 -14.01
C TRP A 36 13.72 31.89 -14.66
N GLY A 37 14.23 33.13 -14.59
CA GLY A 37 13.53 34.36 -14.94
C GLY A 37 13.32 34.55 -16.45
N ASP A 38 12.20 35.17 -16.77
CA ASP A 38 11.75 35.52 -18.11
C ASP A 38 12.61 36.64 -18.74
N GLY A 39 13.17 36.35 -19.91
CA GLY A 39 13.72 37.34 -20.84
C GLY A 39 13.13 37.08 -22.23
N GLY A 40 12.23 37.95 -22.70
CA GLY A 40 11.44 37.74 -23.91
C GLY A 40 12.16 38.07 -25.24
N VAL A 41 11.81 37.33 -26.31
CA VAL A 41 12.21 37.58 -27.72
C VAL A 41 11.07 37.13 -28.69
N LYS A 42 11.19 37.54 -29.96
CA LYS A 42 10.19 37.92 -30.96
C LYS A 42 9.81 36.82 -31.99
N THR A 43 8.73 37.10 -32.72
CA THR A 43 7.81 36.24 -33.51
C THR A 43 8.29 35.66 -34.86
N LEU A 44 9.56 35.27 -35.03
CA LEU A 44 9.99 34.34 -36.11
C LEU A 44 10.82 33.16 -35.57
N GLU A 45 11.06 33.17 -34.26
CA GLU A 45 11.64 32.11 -33.45
C GLU A 45 10.63 31.02 -33.10
N GLU A 46 9.37 31.10 -33.52
CA GLU A 46 8.28 30.29 -32.96
C GLU A 46 8.47 28.78 -33.18
N GLU A 47 9.03 28.33 -34.31
CA GLU A 47 9.34 26.90 -34.57
C GLU A 47 10.63 26.40 -33.88
N SER A 48 11.62 27.26 -33.65
CA SER A 48 12.81 26.86 -32.86
C SER A 48 12.48 26.88 -31.37
N LEU A 49 11.72 27.88 -30.94
CA LEU A 49 11.21 28.05 -29.59
C LEU A 49 10.27 26.89 -29.22
N ASP A 50 9.37 26.47 -30.11
CA ASP A 50 8.51 25.30 -29.87
C ASP A 50 9.33 24.00 -29.73
N ARG A 51 10.41 23.83 -30.51
CA ARG A 51 11.33 22.68 -30.35
C ARG A 51 12.10 22.73 -29.05
N GLU A 52 12.62 23.89 -28.66
CA GLU A 52 13.34 24.07 -27.39
C GLU A 52 12.41 23.91 -26.19
N ILE A 53 11.19 24.45 -26.25
CA ILE A 53 10.16 24.28 -25.22
C ILE A 53 9.79 22.81 -25.08
N ARG A 54 9.54 22.09 -26.19
CA ARG A 54 9.26 20.64 -26.13
C ARG A 54 10.43 19.84 -25.57
N ALA A 55 11.66 20.17 -25.94
CA ALA A 55 12.85 19.50 -25.42
C ALA A 55 13.02 19.76 -23.91
N ALA A 56 12.85 21.00 -23.46
CA ALA A 56 12.90 21.38 -22.05
C ALA A 56 11.78 20.71 -21.25
N TYR A 57 10.56 20.68 -21.80
CA TYR A 57 9.40 20.00 -21.23
C TYR A 57 9.66 18.51 -21.07
N MET A 58 10.11 17.83 -22.13
CA MET A 58 10.43 16.40 -22.11
C MET A 58 11.56 16.09 -21.11
N ALA A 59 12.58 16.94 -21.02
CA ALA A 59 13.65 16.77 -20.06
C ALA A 59 13.17 16.97 -18.61
N TRP A 60 12.30 17.95 -18.36
CA TRP A 60 11.66 18.17 -17.06
C TRP A 60 10.77 16.99 -16.67
N PHE A 61 9.91 16.55 -17.60
CA PHE A 61 9.03 15.40 -17.47
C PHE A 61 9.81 14.13 -17.13
N PHE A 62 10.84 13.81 -17.91
CA PHE A 62 11.68 12.64 -17.69
C PHE A 62 12.35 12.69 -16.30
N LYS A 63 12.88 13.86 -15.89
CA LYS A 63 13.45 14.04 -14.54
C LYS A 63 12.41 13.81 -13.45
N ARG A 64 11.17 14.28 -13.64
CA ARG A 64 10.07 14.12 -12.68
C ARG A 64 9.67 12.65 -12.55
N CYS A 65 9.49 11.95 -13.68
CA CYS A 65 9.21 10.52 -13.73
C CYS A 65 10.33 9.67 -13.10
N CYS A 66 11.59 9.96 -13.43
CA CYS A 66 12.74 9.27 -12.85
C CYS A 66 12.85 9.51 -11.34
N ALA A 67 12.65 10.74 -10.87
CA ALA A 67 12.65 11.06 -9.45
C ALA A 67 11.53 10.31 -8.71
N TRP A 68 10.31 10.36 -9.24
CA TRP A 68 9.17 9.68 -8.62
C TRP A 68 9.32 8.14 -8.62
N GLY A 69 9.72 7.56 -9.76
CA GLY A 69 10.02 6.13 -9.86
C GLY A 69 11.12 5.71 -8.89
N THR A 70 12.16 6.53 -8.74
CA THR A 70 13.22 6.32 -7.74
C THR A 70 12.66 6.36 -6.33
N TRP A 71 11.80 7.32 -6.00
CA TRP A 71 11.13 7.41 -4.69
C TRP A 71 10.25 6.20 -4.38
N VAL A 72 9.49 5.69 -5.36
CA VAL A 72 8.62 4.52 -5.19
C VAL A 72 9.43 3.25 -5.02
N LEU A 73 10.44 3.04 -5.88
CA LEU A 73 11.34 1.88 -5.78
C LEU A 73 12.12 1.91 -4.47
N PHE A 74 12.65 3.08 -4.09
CA PHE A 74 13.37 3.27 -2.84
C PHE A 74 12.46 3.05 -1.63
N GLY A 75 11.25 3.63 -1.62
CA GLY A 75 10.25 3.40 -0.58
C GLY A 75 9.85 1.94 -0.49
N GLY A 76 9.70 1.24 -1.62
CA GLY A 76 9.43 -0.19 -1.68
C GLY A 76 10.57 -1.04 -1.12
N MET A 77 11.82 -0.71 -1.47
CA MET A 77 13.01 -1.37 -0.92
C MET A 77 13.15 -1.15 0.58
N LEU A 78 12.99 0.09 1.05
CA LEU A 78 13.01 0.42 2.48
C LEU A 78 11.91 -0.33 3.22
N TYR A 79 10.67 -0.26 2.70
CA TYR A 79 9.55 -0.99 3.29
C TYR A 79 9.85 -2.48 3.35
N SER A 80 10.32 -3.11 2.26
CA SER A 80 10.68 -4.54 2.25
C SER A 80 11.77 -4.89 3.27
N ASN A 81 12.75 -4.03 3.47
CA ASN A 81 13.83 -4.25 4.44
C ASN A 81 13.35 -4.02 5.89
N CYS A 82 12.47 -3.05 6.12
CA CYS A 82 11.93 -2.72 7.43
C CYS A 82 10.81 -3.66 7.89
N ARG A 83 10.08 -4.31 6.98
CA ARG A 83 8.91 -5.16 7.26
C ARG A 83 9.24 -6.52 7.92
N THR A 84 10.39 -6.64 8.55
CA THR A 84 10.81 -7.89 9.22
C THR A 84 10.05 -8.18 10.51
N ALA A 85 9.19 -7.26 10.99
CA ALA A 85 8.31 -7.53 12.11
C ALA A 85 7.20 -8.51 11.70
N ARG A 86 7.39 -9.80 12.02
CA ARG A 86 6.28 -10.74 12.06
C ARG A 86 5.30 -10.27 13.15
N PRO A 87 3.99 -10.34 12.90
CA PRO A 87 3.01 -10.05 13.93
C PRO A 87 3.29 -10.94 15.14
N LEU A 88 3.37 -10.35 16.33
CA LEU A 88 3.45 -11.16 17.55
C LEU A 88 2.15 -11.96 17.68
N PRO A 89 2.18 -13.21 18.17
CA PRO A 89 0.97 -14.01 18.35
C PRO A 89 -0.11 -13.30 19.19
N THR A 90 0.30 -12.42 20.11
CA THR A 90 -0.58 -11.59 20.94
C THR A 90 -1.31 -10.49 20.17
N GLU A 91 -0.84 -10.14 18.96
CA GLU A 91 -1.44 -9.12 18.09
C GLU A 91 -2.42 -9.72 17.07
N LEU A 92 -2.52 -11.06 17.02
CA LEU A 92 -3.50 -11.76 16.20
C LEU A 92 -4.89 -11.46 16.77
N ARG A 93 -5.71 -10.76 16.00
CA ARG A 93 -7.09 -10.47 16.37
C ARG A 93 -8.03 -11.51 15.79
N ARG A 94 -8.98 -11.94 16.62
CA ARG A 94 -10.09 -12.77 16.16
C ARG A 94 -10.99 -11.94 15.26
N GLN A 95 -11.17 -12.39 14.04
CA GLN A 95 -11.99 -11.67 13.07
C GLN A 95 -13.48 -11.82 13.37
N SER A 96 -14.22 -10.72 13.28
CA SER A 96 -15.69 -10.73 13.24
C SER A 96 -16.20 -11.14 11.85
N ARG A 97 -17.40 -11.71 11.78
CA ARG A 97 -18.06 -12.08 10.51
C ARG A 97 -18.59 -10.87 9.73
N SER A 98 -18.85 -9.74 10.39
CA SER A 98 -19.53 -8.60 9.75
C SER A 98 -18.59 -7.45 9.38
N THR A 99 -17.40 -7.37 9.98
CA THR A 99 -16.51 -6.22 9.87
C THR A 99 -15.03 -6.63 9.89
N PHE A 100 -14.18 -5.79 9.28
CA PHE A 100 -12.73 -5.94 9.38
C PHE A 100 -12.28 -5.97 10.84
N ALA A 101 -11.26 -6.76 11.16
CA ALA A 101 -10.74 -6.88 12.53
C ALA A 101 -10.04 -5.60 13.03
N PHE A 102 -9.61 -4.76 12.08
CA PHE A 102 -8.97 -3.48 12.32
C PHE A 102 -9.90 -2.34 11.90
N GLY A 103 -9.96 -1.28 12.69
CA GLY A 103 -10.72 -0.07 12.38
C GLY A 103 -9.99 0.85 11.40
N LEU A 104 -10.74 1.70 10.67
CA LEU A 104 -10.16 2.66 9.72
C LEU A 104 -9.19 3.65 10.38
N CYS A 105 -9.46 4.05 11.63
CA CYS A 105 -8.68 5.03 12.37
C CYS A 105 -7.80 4.40 13.47
N GLU A 106 -7.54 3.09 13.43
CA GLU A 106 -6.61 2.45 14.37
C GLU A 106 -5.13 2.69 14.02
N CYS A 107 -4.85 3.68 13.17
CA CYS A 107 -3.50 4.05 12.74
C CYS A 107 -2.59 4.48 13.89
N CYS A 108 -3.15 4.99 14.99
CA CYS A 108 -2.36 5.39 16.15
C CYS A 108 -1.69 4.20 16.87
N HIS A 109 -2.19 2.96 16.69
CA HIS A 109 -1.60 1.79 17.34
C HIS A 109 -0.42 1.18 16.58
N HIS A 110 -0.32 1.43 15.26
CA HIS A 110 0.72 0.88 14.40
C HIS A 110 1.48 1.99 13.67
N CYS A 111 2.06 2.93 14.42
CA CYS A 111 2.71 4.15 13.90
C CYS A 111 3.68 3.88 12.74
N GLU A 112 4.44 2.79 12.75
CA GLU A 112 5.36 2.47 11.64
C GLU A 112 4.59 2.22 10.34
N THR A 113 3.64 1.27 10.33
CA THR A 113 2.81 0.95 9.17
C THR A 113 1.96 2.15 8.74
N SER A 114 1.45 2.92 9.70
CA SER A 114 0.63 4.10 9.43
C SER A 114 1.42 5.23 8.78
N CYS A 115 2.67 5.47 9.22
CA CYS A 115 3.56 6.40 8.55
C CYS A 115 3.79 5.97 7.09
N TRP A 116 4.12 4.70 6.86
CA TRP A 116 4.29 4.19 5.49
C TRP A 116 3.02 4.30 4.64
N ALA A 117 1.85 4.01 5.22
CA ALA A 117 0.58 4.12 4.51
C ALA A 117 0.21 5.58 4.22
N PHE A 118 0.61 6.53 5.07
CA PHE A 118 0.37 7.96 4.88
C PHE A 118 1.24 8.53 3.75
N TRP A 119 2.54 8.25 3.77
CA TRP A 119 3.49 8.79 2.80
C TRP A 119 3.47 8.01 1.48
N PHE A 120 3.18 6.70 1.53
CA PHE A 120 3.28 5.79 0.40
C PHE A 120 2.13 4.76 0.38
N PRO A 121 0.85 5.20 0.35
CA PRO A 121 -0.29 4.30 0.40
C PRO A 121 -0.29 3.27 -0.73
N LEU A 122 0.12 3.70 -1.93
CA LEU A 122 0.19 2.83 -3.10
C LEU A 122 1.27 1.77 -2.94
N THR A 123 2.44 2.12 -2.40
CA THR A 123 3.54 1.18 -2.15
C THR A 123 3.12 0.14 -1.11
N VAL A 124 2.49 0.58 -0.02
CA VAL A 124 1.95 -0.32 1.01
C VAL A 124 0.95 -1.27 0.38
N TRP A 125 -0.03 -0.77 -0.38
CA TRP A 125 -1.03 -1.60 -1.04
C TRP A 125 -0.42 -2.59 -2.06
N LEU A 126 0.50 -2.12 -2.92
CA LEU A 126 1.18 -2.95 -3.92
C LEU A 126 2.06 -4.03 -3.31
N SER A 127 2.62 -3.81 -2.10
CA SER A 127 3.45 -4.79 -1.42
C SER A 127 2.71 -6.09 -1.06
N PHE A 128 1.38 -6.06 -1.01
CA PHE A 128 0.53 -7.25 -0.80
C PHE A 128 0.20 -7.98 -2.08
N LEU A 129 0.20 -7.27 -3.21
CA LEU A 129 -0.07 -7.85 -4.50
C LEU A 129 1.21 -8.37 -5.13
N TRP A 130 1.87 -9.36 -4.51
CA TRP A 130 3.11 -9.95 -5.03
C TRP A 130 3.00 -10.33 -6.53
N ALA A 131 1.84 -10.85 -6.96
CA ALA A 131 1.53 -11.17 -8.35
C ALA A 131 1.35 -9.94 -9.26
N PHE A 132 0.91 -8.80 -8.73
CA PHE A 132 0.79 -7.54 -9.45
C PHE A 132 1.93 -6.56 -9.21
N SER A 133 2.97 -6.88 -8.42
CA SER A 133 4.09 -5.97 -8.17
C SER A 133 4.72 -5.41 -9.46
N ARG A 134 4.79 -6.23 -10.52
CA ARG A 134 5.25 -5.81 -11.85
C ARG A 134 4.20 -5.02 -12.65
N LEU A 135 2.93 -5.43 -12.59
CA LEU A 135 1.85 -4.77 -13.33
C LEU A 135 1.46 -3.43 -12.69
N GLY A 136 1.42 -3.37 -11.37
CA GLY A 136 1.13 -2.19 -10.56
C GLY A 136 2.23 -1.14 -10.67
N LEU A 137 3.50 -1.55 -10.75
CA LEU A 137 4.59 -0.64 -11.11
C LEU A 137 4.40 -0.07 -12.52
N GLY A 138 3.96 -0.91 -13.47
CA GLY A 138 3.61 -0.49 -14.82
C GLY A 138 2.43 0.49 -14.87
N ILE A 139 1.36 0.24 -14.12
CA ILE A 139 0.18 1.12 -14.02
C ILE A 139 0.56 2.46 -13.39
N ALA A 140 1.36 2.44 -12.32
CA ALA A 140 1.78 3.66 -11.64
C ALA A 140 2.73 4.50 -12.53
N PHE A 141 3.62 3.85 -13.28
CA PHE A 141 4.41 4.48 -14.32
C PHE A 141 3.54 5.07 -15.43
N ALA A 142 2.59 4.29 -15.98
CA ALA A 142 1.69 4.74 -17.04
C ALA A 142 0.79 5.91 -16.59
N THR A 143 0.31 5.90 -15.35
CA THR A 143 -0.50 6.99 -14.79
C THR A 143 0.31 8.28 -14.66
N THR A 144 1.61 8.17 -14.33
CA THR A 144 2.52 9.31 -14.26
C THR A 144 2.81 9.87 -15.66
N VAL A 145 3.06 8.99 -16.65
CA VAL A 145 3.26 9.40 -18.04
C VAL A 145 2.02 10.10 -18.61
N LEU A 146 0.82 9.64 -18.24
CA LEU A 146 -0.45 10.20 -18.72
C LEU A 146 -0.85 11.48 -17.98
N LEU A 147 -0.40 11.67 -16.73
CA LEU A 147 -0.57 12.91 -15.96
C LEU A 147 0.16 14.09 -16.59
N ASP A 148 1.36 13.84 -17.11
CA ASP A 148 2.19 14.85 -17.74
C ASP A 148 1.92 14.99 -19.26
N LEU A 149 0.90 14.31 -19.79
CA LEU A 149 0.44 14.54 -21.17
C LEU A 149 -0.58 15.70 -21.27
N GLU A 150 -0.80 16.44 -20.18
CA GLU A 150 -1.76 17.55 -20.03
C GLU A 150 -3.18 17.26 -20.56
N ALA A 151 -3.51 15.99 -20.76
CA ALA A 151 -4.81 15.55 -21.22
C ALA A 151 -5.64 15.21 -19.96
N PRO A 152 -6.51 16.12 -19.47
CA PRO A 152 -7.31 15.86 -18.27
C PRO A 152 -8.27 14.68 -18.44
N GLY A 153 -8.65 14.39 -19.70
CA GLY A 153 -9.53 13.29 -20.07
C GLY A 153 -9.01 11.91 -19.62
N PRO A 154 -7.89 11.41 -20.17
CA PRO A 154 -7.36 10.10 -19.78
C PRO A 154 -6.97 10.01 -18.30
N TYR A 155 -6.53 11.12 -17.68
CA TYR A 155 -6.21 11.11 -16.25
C TYR A 155 -7.40 10.76 -15.37
N LEU A 156 -8.57 11.39 -15.61
CA LEU A 156 -9.78 11.08 -14.86
C LEU A 156 -10.16 9.60 -15.01
N TRP A 157 -10.09 9.07 -16.22
CA TRP A 157 -10.40 7.66 -16.48
C TRP A 157 -9.44 6.69 -15.78
N LEU A 158 -8.13 6.99 -15.76
CA LEU A 158 -7.14 6.18 -15.04
C LEU A 158 -7.35 6.22 -13.53
N MET A 159 -7.65 7.41 -12.99
CA MET A 159 -7.95 7.55 -11.57
C MET A 159 -9.19 6.74 -11.18
N LEU A 160 -10.27 6.83 -11.97
CA LEU A 160 -11.48 6.03 -11.76
C LEU A 160 -11.21 4.53 -11.90
N ALA A 161 -10.43 4.10 -12.89
CA ALA A 161 -10.01 2.71 -13.06
C ALA A 161 -9.19 2.21 -11.85
N GLY A 162 -8.25 3.02 -11.35
CA GLY A 162 -7.49 2.72 -10.15
C GLY A 162 -8.37 2.56 -8.91
N LYS A 163 -9.36 3.46 -8.72
CA LYS A 163 -10.35 3.35 -7.64
C LYS A 163 -11.22 2.11 -7.77
N TYR A 164 -11.65 1.80 -8.99
CA TYR A 164 -12.39 0.56 -9.25
C TYR A 164 -11.59 -0.68 -8.86
N VAL A 165 -10.31 -0.75 -9.24
CA VAL A 165 -9.43 -1.87 -8.87
C VAL A 165 -9.23 -1.96 -7.36
N GLN A 166 -9.04 -0.82 -6.67
CA GLN A 166 -8.91 -0.76 -5.21
C GLN A 166 -10.18 -1.27 -4.50
N VAL A 167 -11.36 -0.83 -4.94
CA VAL A 167 -12.65 -1.28 -4.39
C VAL A 167 -12.87 -2.77 -4.69
N TRP A 168 -12.59 -3.21 -5.92
CA TRP A 168 -12.69 -4.61 -6.31
C TRP A 168 -11.79 -5.51 -5.47
N HIS A 169 -10.53 -5.10 -5.26
CA HIS A 169 -9.59 -5.82 -4.40
C HIS A 169 -10.10 -5.92 -2.96
N ARG A 170 -10.60 -4.83 -2.41
CA ARG A 170 -11.15 -4.79 -1.05
C ARG A 170 -12.39 -5.67 -0.89
N GLN A 171 -13.27 -5.71 -1.88
CA GLN A 171 -14.41 -6.63 -1.93
C GLN A 171 -13.96 -8.09 -2.02
N HIS A 172 -12.88 -8.36 -2.76
CA HIS A 172 -12.29 -9.68 -2.83
C HIS A 172 -11.69 -10.10 -1.47
N LEU A 173 -11.03 -9.18 -0.74
CA LEU A 173 -10.60 -9.44 0.64
C LEU A 173 -11.80 -9.75 1.55
N ARG A 174 -12.89 -8.99 1.46
CA ARG A 174 -14.12 -9.28 2.22
C ARG A 174 -14.64 -10.70 1.95
N LYS A 175 -14.73 -11.11 0.68
CA LYS A 175 -15.10 -12.49 0.29
C LYS A 175 -14.16 -13.52 0.92
N LYS A 176 -12.85 -13.32 0.81
CA LYS A 176 -11.81 -14.24 1.32
C LYS A 176 -11.85 -14.41 2.84
N PHE A 177 -12.17 -13.33 3.55
CA PHE A 177 -12.26 -13.30 5.00
C PHE A 177 -13.69 -13.56 5.52
N HIS A 178 -14.60 -14.06 4.66
CA HIS A 178 -16.00 -14.34 5.02
C HIS A 178 -16.74 -13.14 5.66
N LEU A 179 -16.44 -11.94 5.19
CA LEU A 179 -17.15 -10.71 5.52
C LEU A 179 -18.30 -10.47 4.54
N ASP A 180 -19.24 -9.61 4.95
CA ASP A 180 -20.26 -9.09 4.05
C ASP A 180 -19.61 -8.43 2.82
N HIS A 181 -19.95 -8.91 1.62
CA HIS A 181 -19.39 -8.48 0.33
C HIS A 181 -20.48 -8.48 -0.75
N SER A 182 -20.18 -7.89 -1.91
CA SER A 182 -21.05 -7.87 -3.09
C SER A 182 -22.43 -7.23 -2.86
N ASN A 183 -22.56 -6.32 -1.90
CA ASN A 183 -23.77 -5.55 -1.66
C ASN A 183 -23.50 -4.05 -1.88
N CYS A 184 -24.52 -3.30 -2.27
CA CYS A 184 -24.37 -1.88 -2.61
C CYS A 184 -23.79 -1.06 -1.45
N ARG A 185 -24.13 -1.43 -0.21
CA ARG A 185 -23.63 -0.79 1.00
C ARG A 185 -22.11 -0.96 1.12
N THR A 186 -21.59 -2.18 1.07
CA THR A 186 -20.15 -2.44 1.24
C THR A 186 -19.33 -1.89 0.09
N ILE A 187 -19.85 -1.90 -1.14
CA ILE A 187 -19.18 -1.29 -2.31
C ILE A 187 -19.09 0.22 -2.12
N THR A 188 -20.17 0.87 -1.70
CA THR A 188 -20.19 2.33 -1.46
C THR A 188 -19.29 2.72 -0.29
N GLU A 189 -19.33 1.98 0.81
CA GLU A 189 -18.43 2.17 1.96
C GLU A 189 -16.97 2.06 1.53
N ASP A 190 -16.61 1.04 0.76
CA ASP A 190 -15.24 0.84 0.28
C ASP A 190 -14.80 1.94 -0.69
N ALA A 191 -15.69 2.40 -1.59
CA ALA A 191 -15.43 3.53 -2.48
C ALA A 191 -15.20 4.83 -1.69
N CYS A 192 -16.07 5.13 -0.71
CA CYS A 192 -15.90 6.29 0.16
C CYS A 192 -14.58 6.23 0.93
N VAL A 193 -14.24 5.08 1.51
CA VAL A 193 -12.99 4.90 2.24
C VAL A 193 -11.76 5.18 1.35
N TRP A 194 -11.73 4.64 0.13
CA TRP A 194 -10.64 4.88 -0.82
C TRP A 194 -10.65 6.29 -1.43
N CYS A 195 -11.75 7.03 -1.37
CA CYS A 195 -11.82 8.42 -1.81
C CYS A 195 -11.41 9.41 -0.71
N PHE A 196 -11.81 9.15 0.54
CA PHE A 196 -11.66 10.10 1.65
C PHE A 196 -10.49 9.78 2.60
N CYS A 197 -10.12 8.51 2.77
CA CYS A 197 -8.95 8.13 3.56
C CYS A 197 -8.19 6.95 2.94
N VAL A 198 -7.54 7.20 1.81
CA VAL A 198 -6.59 6.27 1.16
C VAL A 198 -5.60 5.63 2.16
N PRO A 199 -4.92 6.38 3.05
CA PRO A 199 -3.93 5.77 3.95
C PRO A 199 -4.57 4.84 4.98
N CYS A 200 -5.76 5.19 5.50
CA CYS A 200 -6.53 4.32 6.38
C CYS A 200 -6.90 3.01 5.68
N ALA A 201 -7.35 3.10 4.43
CA ALA A 201 -7.76 1.94 3.62
C ALA A 201 -6.59 0.98 3.39
N ALA A 202 -5.47 1.52 2.89
CA ALA A 202 -4.26 0.75 2.60
C ALA A 202 -3.69 0.09 3.85
N MET A 203 -3.66 0.81 4.98
CA MET A 203 -3.22 0.26 6.26
C MET A 203 -4.15 -0.83 6.79
N GLN A 204 -5.46 -0.62 6.75
CA GLN A 204 -6.42 -1.61 7.23
C GLN A 204 -6.33 -2.91 6.39
N GLU A 205 -6.20 -2.80 5.07
CA GLU A 205 -5.96 -3.96 4.19
C GLU A 205 -4.63 -4.63 4.52
N ALA A 206 -3.59 -3.84 4.77
CA ALA A 206 -2.28 -4.33 5.13
C ALA A 206 -2.27 -5.13 6.44
N LEU A 207 -2.95 -4.61 7.45
CA LEU A 207 -3.11 -5.26 8.75
C LEU A 207 -4.01 -6.49 8.63
N GLN A 208 -5.11 -6.41 7.90
CA GLN A 208 -6.01 -7.55 7.69
C GLN A 208 -5.30 -8.73 7.03
N VAL A 209 -4.48 -8.48 5.99
CA VAL A 209 -3.72 -9.53 5.31
C VAL A 209 -2.53 -10.02 6.15
N GLY A 210 -1.93 -9.15 6.96
CA GLY A 210 -0.75 -9.48 7.76
C GLY A 210 -1.04 -10.17 9.10
N PHE A 211 -2.16 -9.84 9.75
CA PHE A 211 -2.42 -10.12 11.17
C PHE A 211 -3.68 -10.94 11.42
N VAL A 212 -4.39 -11.36 10.38
CA VAL A 212 -5.50 -12.32 10.51
C VAL A 212 -5.03 -13.68 9.99
N GLU A 213 -5.08 -14.67 10.88
CA GLU A 213 -4.33 -15.93 10.85
C GLU A 213 -4.42 -16.76 9.56
N GLY A 214 -3.31 -17.45 9.26
CA GLY A 214 -3.33 -18.79 8.64
C GLY A 214 -2.98 -18.87 7.14
N LEU A 215 -2.89 -17.74 6.44
CA LEU A 215 -2.51 -17.72 5.02
C LEU A 215 -1.11 -17.12 4.88
N PRO A 216 -0.13 -17.84 4.30
CA PRO A 216 1.16 -17.25 3.99
C PRO A 216 0.92 -16.02 3.10
N LEU A 217 1.53 -14.89 3.45
CA LEU A 217 1.41 -13.61 2.72
C LEU A 217 1.69 -13.73 1.21
N THR A 218 2.39 -14.79 0.82
CA THR A 218 2.81 -15.09 -0.55
C THR A 218 1.88 -16.07 -1.27
N ALA A 219 0.87 -16.64 -0.62
CA ALA A 219 -0.10 -17.48 -1.30
C ALA A 219 -0.85 -16.63 -2.34
N PRO A 220 -0.81 -17.01 -3.63
CA PRO A 220 -1.65 -16.39 -4.64
C PRO A 220 -3.10 -16.34 -4.14
N LEU A 221 -3.80 -15.23 -4.39
CA LEU A 221 -5.25 -15.18 -4.21
C LEU A 221 -5.90 -16.05 -5.29
N THR A 222 -5.88 -17.36 -5.10
CA THR A 222 -6.67 -18.31 -5.87
C THR A 222 -8.00 -18.53 -5.17
N ASP A 223 -9.08 -18.73 -5.92
CA ASP A 223 -10.40 -19.14 -5.39
C ASP A 223 -10.41 -20.59 -4.86
N ALA A 224 -9.28 -21.05 -4.31
CA ALA A 224 -9.23 -22.34 -3.64
C ALA A 224 -10.24 -22.35 -2.48
N PRO A 225 -10.97 -23.46 -2.26
CA PRO A 225 -11.90 -23.56 -1.14
C PRO A 225 -11.16 -23.20 0.14
N ALA A 226 -11.79 -22.34 0.96
CA ALA A 226 -11.20 -21.89 2.21
C ALA A 226 -10.77 -23.11 3.03
N PRO A 227 -9.54 -23.13 3.59
CA PRO A 227 -9.15 -24.18 4.49
C PRO A 227 -10.19 -24.27 5.63
N PRO A 228 -10.47 -25.49 6.15
CA PRO A 228 -11.41 -25.65 7.26
C PRO A 228 -11.03 -24.68 8.36
N SER A 229 -12.03 -23.99 8.90
CA SER A 229 -11.79 -22.94 9.90
C SER A 229 -10.99 -23.52 11.07
N GLN A 230 -10.16 -22.72 11.75
CA GLN A 230 -9.45 -23.22 12.92
C GLN A 230 -10.41 -23.79 13.98
N GLN A 231 -11.66 -23.32 14.03
CA GLN A 231 -12.69 -23.91 14.89
C GLN A 231 -13.11 -25.31 14.46
N GLU A 232 -13.16 -25.61 13.15
CA GLU A 232 -13.38 -26.96 12.65
C GLU A 232 -12.17 -27.86 12.88
N LEU A 233 -10.95 -27.34 12.76
CA LEU A 233 -9.73 -28.08 13.06
C LEU A 233 -9.59 -28.38 14.56
N VAL A 234 -9.83 -27.39 15.43
CA VAL A 234 -9.84 -27.56 16.89
C VAL A 234 -11.02 -28.45 17.30
N GLY A 235 -12.19 -28.26 16.70
CA GLY A 235 -13.35 -29.13 16.92
C GLY A 235 -13.11 -30.57 16.46
N ALA A 236 -12.41 -30.77 15.34
CA ALA A 236 -12.02 -32.08 14.84
C ALA A 236 -10.95 -32.72 15.74
N ALA A 237 -9.95 -31.97 16.18
CA ALA A 237 -8.92 -32.44 17.11
C ALA A 237 -9.52 -32.86 18.47
N VAL A 238 -10.39 -32.03 19.05
CA VAL A 238 -11.12 -32.36 20.29
C VAL A 238 -12.02 -33.58 20.11
N ARG A 239 -12.66 -33.73 18.93
CA ARG A 239 -13.50 -34.90 18.63
C ARG A 239 -12.68 -36.18 18.43
N VAL A 240 -11.42 -36.08 17.98
CA VAL A 240 -10.50 -37.23 17.86
C VAL A 240 -10.01 -37.66 19.23
N ASP A 241 -9.59 -36.73 20.10
CA ASP A 241 -9.15 -37.05 21.47
C ASP A 241 -10.30 -37.62 22.32
N GLY A 242 -11.51 -37.06 22.19
CA GLY A 242 -12.69 -37.59 22.89
C GLY A 242 -13.06 -39.02 22.48
N ARG A 243 -12.81 -39.41 21.22
CA ARG A 243 -13.01 -40.80 20.76
C ARG A 243 -11.94 -41.75 21.27
N GLN A 244 -10.69 -41.30 21.41
CA GLN A 244 -9.63 -42.13 21.97
C GLN A 244 -9.83 -42.35 23.48
N ALA A 245 -10.29 -41.34 24.21
CA ALA A 245 -10.63 -41.48 25.63
C ALA A 245 -11.79 -42.47 25.85
N PHE A 246 -12.77 -42.54 24.94
CA PHE A 246 -13.89 -43.48 25.04
C PHE A 246 -13.51 -44.93 24.70
N LEU A 247 -12.45 -45.15 23.93
CA LEU A 247 -11.97 -46.50 23.59
C LEU A 247 -11.02 -47.10 24.65
N GLN A 248 -10.59 -46.29 25.63
CA GLN A 248 -9.69 -46.71 26.71
C GLN A 248 -10.42 -46.90 28.06
N ALA A 249 -11.72 -46.63 28.12
CA ALA A 249 -12.60 -46.83 29.28
C ALA A 249 -13.47 -48.08 29.07
#